data_AF-X1B7J1-F1
#
_entry.id   AF-X1B7J1-F1
#
_cell.length_a   1.000
_cell.length_b   1.000
_cell.length_c   1.000
_cell.angle_alpha   90.00
_cell.angle_beta   90.00
_cell.angle_gamma   90.00
#
_symmetry.space_group_name_H-M   'P 1'
#
loop_
_entity.id
_entity.type
_entity.pdbx_description
1 polymer ?
#
loop_
_entity_poly.entity_id
_entity_poly.type
_entity_poly.pdbx_seq_one_letter_code
_entity_poly.pdbx_strand_id
1 'polypeptide(L)'
;MMCHETGFLEFGGVARPEWNNFCGLGVTGPDGVGCRFDSEELGIIAQYAHLAWYVYPSHVNGYCSKTYDPRHSDSHYYNGNSTIGTLNGRWAPGSTYTYKIILFANQIHGN
;
A
#
# COMPACT_ATOMS: atom_id res chain seq x y z
N MET A 1 -6.15 -2.58 -3.73
CA MET A 1 -5.49 -1.48 -2.98
C MET A 1 -5.25 -0.30 -3.89
N MET A 2 -4.40 -0.41 -4.92
CA MET A 2 -4.14 0.67 -5.88
C MET A 2 -5.38 1.46 -6.30
N CYS A 3 -6.43 0.81 -6.82
CA CYS A 3 -7.64 1.52 -7.25
C CYS A 3 -8.26 2.40 -6.15
N HIS A 4 -8.19 1.95 -4.89
CA HIS A 4 -8.65 2.75 -3.74
C HIS A 4 -7.73 3.93 -3.46
N GLU A 5 -6.42 3.68 -3.44
CA GLU A 5 -5.39 4.66 -3.06
C GLU A 5 -5.23 5.78 -4.09
N THR A 6 -5.38 5.45 -5.37
CA THR A 6 -5.17 6.38 -6.48
C THR A 6 -6.46 6.83 -7.14
N GLY A 7 -7.62 6.29 -6.77
CA GLY A 7 -8.87 6.53 -7.51
C GLY A 7 -8.74 6.05 -8.95
N PHE A 8 -8.41 4.77 -9.16
CA PHE A 8 -8.20 4.19 -10.50
C PHE A 8 -7.15 4.95 -11.36
N LEU A 9 -6.04 5.36 -10.74
CA LEU A 9 -4.96 6.13 -11.37
C LEU A 9 -5.36 7.56 -11.78
N GLU A 10 -6.43 8.12 -11.24
CA GLU A 10 -6.81 9.53 -11.45
C GLU A 10 -6.14 10.50 -10.46
N PHE A 11 -5.63 9.99 -9.33
CA PHE A 11 -4.88 10.73 -8.30
C PHE A 11 -5.62 11.96 -7.74
N GLY A 12 -6.88 11.79 -7.34
CA GLY A 12 -7.70 12.86 -6.74
C GLY A 12 -7.31 13.31 -5.31
N GLY A 13 -6.22 12.79 -4.76
CA GLY A 13 -5.74 13.08 -3.40
C GLY A 13 -4.43 13.89 -3.38
N VAL A 14 -3.64 13.72 -2.31
CA VAL A 14 -2.34 14.40 -2.14
C VAL A 14 -1.26 13.81 -3.06
N ALA A 15 -1.26 12.49 -3.24
CA ALA A 15 -0.33 11.81 -4.14
C ALA A 15 -0.57 12.24 -5.58
N ARG A 16 0.51 12.36 -6.35
CA ARG A 16 0.49 12.75 -7.77
C ARG A 16 0.93 11.61 -8.67
N PRO A 17 0.48 11.56 -9.94
CA PRO A 17 0.87 10.49 -10.88
C PRO A 17 2.40 10.32 -10.99
N GLU A 18 3.14 11.43 -11.05
CA GLU A 18 4.59 11.44 -11.21
C GLU A 18 5.36 10.94 -9.98
N TRP A 19 4.69 10.65 -8.86
CA TRP A 19 5.36 10.08 -7.68
C TRP A 19 5.55 8.57 -7.81
N ASN A 20 4.87 7.90 -8.75
CA ASN A 20 4.83 6.44 -8.86
C ASN A 20 4.45 5.75 -7.53
N ASN A 21 3.72 6.45 -6.66
CA ASN A 21 3.31 5.95 -5.35
C ASN A 21 1.85 5.51 -5.40
N PHE A 22 1.63 4.24 -5.73
CA PHE A 22 0.30 3.68 -5.97
C PHE A 22 -0.42 3.20 -4.72
N CYS A 23 0.20 3.34 -3.55
CA CYS A 23 -0.24 2.72 -2.33
C CYS A 23 -0.32 3.69 -1.13
N GLY A 24 -0.11 4.99 -1.37
CA GLY A 24 -0.15 6.02 -0.33
C GLY A 24 1.02 5.94 0.64
N LEU A 25 2.13 5.30 0.27
CA LEU A 25 3.24 5.04 1.19
C LEU A 25 3.82 6.35 1.72
N GLY A 26 3.76 6.53 3.04
CA GLY A 26 4.31 7.70 3.71
C GLY A 26 3.53 9.00 3.50
N VAL A 27 2.33 8.95 2.93
CA VAL A 27 1.47 10.14 2.77
C VAL A 27 0.78 10.45 4.11
N THR A 28 1.20 11.50 4.80
CA THR A 28 0.77 11.80 6.19
C THR A 28 0.02 13.11 6.38
N GLY A 29 -0.54 13.70 5.32
CA GLY A 29 -1.52 14.80 5.43
C GLY A 29 -1.10 16.12 4.81
N PRO A 30 0.10 16.68 5.08
CA PRO A 30 0.56 17.89 4.41
C PRO A 30 0.81 17.65 2.92
N ASP A 31 0.51 18.66 2.11
CA ASP A 31 0.82 18.63 0.68
C ASP A 31 2.33 18.37 0.45
N GLY A 32 2.62 17.47 -0.48
CA GLY A 32 4.00 17.15 -0.87
C GLY A 32 4.72 16.11 0.00
N VAL A 33 4.09 15.58 1.06
CA VAL A 33 4.67 14.52 1.90
C VAL A 33 4.26 13.14 1.38
N GLY A 34 5.25 12.32 1.03
CA GLY A 34 5.05 10.94 0.57
C GLY A 34 6.31 10.35 -0.05
N CYS A 35 6.40 9.02 -0.11
CA CYS A 35 7.45 8.35 -0.86
C CYS A 35 7.28 8.58 -2.36
N ARG A 36 8.38 8.62 -3.10
CA ARG A 36 8.44 8.74 -4.56
C ARG A 36 9.35 7.65 -5.11
N PHE A 37 9.03 7.15 -6.29
CA PHE A 37 9.77 6.07 -6.93
C PHE A 37 10.16 6.47 -8.35
N ASP A 38 11.35 6.06 -8.79
CA ASP A 38 11.90 6.47 -10.09
C ASP A 38 11.15 5.86 -11.28
N SER A 39 10.43 4.75 -11.05
CA SER A 39 9.61 4.10 -12.07
C SER A 39 8.32 3.54 -11.48
N GLU A 40 7.34 3.30 -12.35
CA GLU A 40 6.10 2.62 -12.00
C GLU A 40 6.39 1.23 -11.41
N GLU A 41 7.33 0.48 -12.01
CA GLU A 41 7.75 -0.83 -11.52
C GLU A 41 8.21 -0.77 -10.06
N LEU A 42 9.07 0.19 -9.71
CA LEU A 42 9.53 0.37 -8.34
C LEU A 42 8.37 0.74 -7.39
N GLY A 43 7.41 1.54 -7.85
CA GLY A 43 6.18 1.84 -7.12
C GLY A 43 5.33 0.61 -6.81
N ILE A 44 5.19 -0.30 -7.78
CA ILE A 44 4.47 -1.57 -7.61
C ILE A 44 5.22 -2.50 -6.64
N ILE A 45 6.54 -2.62 -6.78
CA ILE A 45 7.36 -3.43 -5.88
C ILE A 45 7.25 -2.87 -4.45
N ALA A 46 7.27 -1.55 -4.27
CA ALA A 46 7.10 -0.93 -2.96
C ALA A 46 5.75 -1.26 -2.33
N GLN A 47 4.65 -1.18 -3.09
CA GLN A 47 3.33 -1.60 -2.62
C GLN A 47 3.31 -3.07 -2.20
N TYR A 48 3.89 -3.95 -3.01
CA TYR A 48 3.97 -5.38 -2.73
C TYR A 48 4.78 -5.66 -1.46
N ALA A 49 5.98 -5.07 -1.35
CA ALA A 49 6.88 -5.24 -0.21
C ALA A 49 6.24 -4.72 1.08
N HIS A 50 5.61 -3.55 1.03
CA HIS A 50 4.92 -2.96 2.17
C HIS A 50 3.72 -3.82 2.60
N LEU A 51 2.93 -4.35 1.66
CA LEU A 51 1.84 -5.28 1.99
C LEU A 51 2.37 -6.54 2.65
N ALA A 52 3.45 -7.11 2.13
CA ALA A 52 4.07 -8.29 2.70
C ALA A 52 4.50 -8.05 4.16
N TRP A 53 5.00 -6.85 4.47
CA TRP A 53 5.40 -6.44 5.82
C TRP A 53 4.25 -6.46 6.86
N TYR A 54 3.00 -6.28 6.42
CA TYR A 54 1.81 -6.37 7.29
C TYR A 54 1.28 -7.79 7.46
N VAL A 55 1.43 -8.64 6.45
CA VAL A 55 0.70 -9.93 6.36
C VAL A 55 1.57 -11.16 6.60
N TYR A 56 2.90 -11.04 6.54
CA TYR A 56 3.83 -12.16 6.75
C TYR A 56 4.71 -11.97 7.99
N PRO A 57 5.04 -13.05 8.73
CA PRO A 57 5.88 -12.98 9.92
C PRO A 57 7.36 -12.69 9.64
N SER A 58 7.79 -12.79 8.38
CA SER A 58 9.18 -12.64 7.96
C SER A 58 9.27 -12.19 6.50
N HIS A 59 10.47 -11.77 6.08
CA HIS A 59 10.76 -11.41 4.69
C HIS A 59 10.43 -12.57 3.75
N VAL A 60 9.58 -12.32 2.74
CA VAL A 60 9.15 -13.36 1.79
C VAL A 60 10.08 -13.49 0.58
N ASN A 61 10.85 -12.46 0.26
CA ASN A 61 11.88 -12.45 -0.79
C ASN A 61 12.79 -11.21 -0.65
N GLY A 62 13.69 -11.00 -1.62
CA GLY A 62 14.62 -9.86 -1.63
C GLY A 62 13.98 -8.48 -1.78
N TYR A 63 12.71 -8.41 -2.21
CA TYR A 63 11.99 -7.14 -2.30
C TYR A 63 11.52 -6.63 -0.94
N CYS A 64 11.39 -7.49 0.07
CA CYS A 64 11.09 -7.08 1.45
C CYS A 64 12.32 -6.45 2.12
N SER A 65 12.70 -5.27 1.65
CA SER A 65 13.87 -4.53 2.14
C SER A 65 13.68 -3.03 1.97
N LYS A 66 14.50 -2.25 2.69
CA LYS A 66 14.51 -0.78 2.62
C LYS A 66 14.85 -0.23 1.23
N THR A 67 15.42 -1.05 0.36
CA THR A 67 15.70 -0.69 -1.03
C THR A 67 14.41 -0.44 -1.82
N TYR A 68 13.36 -1.22 -1.56
CA TYR A 68 12.12 -1.16 -2.32
C TYR A 68 10.95 -0.57 -1.53
N ASP A 69 10.94 -0.72 -0.22
CA ASP A 69 10.00 -0.04 0.68
C ASP A 69 10.79 0.84 1.66
N PRO A 70 10.86 2.17 1.45
CA PRO A 70 11.58 3.09 2.35
C PRO A 70 11.11 3.06 3.81
N ARG A 71 9.91 2.54 4.09
CA ARG A 71 9.36 2.39 5.44
C ARG A 71 9.63 1.02 6.05
N HIS A 72 10.20 0.09 5.28
CA HIS A 72 10.44 -1.28 5.71
C HIS A 72 11.37 -1.36 6.92
N SER A 73 11.15 -2.37 7.77
CA SER A 73 12.01 -2.66 8.92
C SER A 73 12.09 -4.17 9.17
N ASP A 74 13.15 -4.59 9.88
CA ASP A 74 13.34 -6.01 10.22
C ASP A 74 12.24 -6.56 11.13
N SER A 75 11.59 -5.69 11.91
CA SER A 75 10.41 -6.05 12.70
C SER A 75 9.16 -5.91 11.84
N HIS A 76 8.47 -7.03 11.57
CA HIS A 76 7.25 -7.05 10.77
C HIS A 76 6.05 -6.50 11.54
N TYR A 77 5.12 -5.86 10.84
CA TYR A 77 3.81 -5.52 11.39
C TYR A 77 2.87 -6.73 11.40
N TYR A 78 3.39 -7.95 11.31
CA TYR A 78 2.56 -9.14 11.45
C TYR A 78 2.01 -9.26 12.87
N ASN A 79 0.71 -9.50 12.99
CA ASN A 79 0.01 -9.64 14.27
C ASN A 79 -0.66 -11.02 14.42
N GLY A 80 -0.23 -12.03 13.67
CA GLY A 80 -0.87 -13.35 13.65
C GLY A 80 -2.02 -13.48 12.64
N ASN A 81 -2.28 -12.46 11.81
CA ASN A 81 -3.39 -12.47 10.85
C ASN A 81 -2.93 -12.00 9.45
N SER A 82 -2.92 -12.93 8.50
CA SER A 82 -2.60 -12.66 7.09
C SER A 82 -3.81 -12.33 6.22
N THR A 83 -5.01 -12.23 6.78
CA THR A 83 -6.20 -11.80 6.03
C THR A 83 -6.13 -10.30 5.73
N ILE A 84 -6.74 -9.87 4.64
CA ILE A 84 -6.81 -8.45 4.26
C ILE A 84 -7.53 -7.57 5.31
N GLY A 85 -8.31 -8.18 6.20
CA GLY A 85 -8.93 -7.50 7.35
C GLY A 85 -7.91 -6.89 8.32
N THR A 86 -6.68 -7.42 8.35
CA THR A 86 -5.58 -6.88 9.18
C THR A 86 -5.16 -5.47 8.77
N LEU A 87 -5.55 -4.99 7.59
CA LEU A 87 -5.17 -3.66 7.11
C LEU A 87 -6.03 -2.54 7.73
N ASN A 88 -7.23 -2.86 8.24
CA ASN A 88 -8.12 -1.89 8.87
C ASN A 88 -7.45 -1.21 10.08
N GLY A 89 -7.38 0.12 10.05
CA GLY A 89 -6.75 0.93 11.10
C GLY A 89 -5.23 0.79 11.19
N ARG A 90 -4.60 0.02 10.31
CA ARG A 90 -3.17 -0.30 10.36
C ARG A 90 -2.43 0.14 9.11
N TRP A 91 -3.03 -0.06 7.93
CA TRP A 91 -2.54 0.47 6.65
C TRP A 91 -2.97 1.92 6.46
N ALA A 92 -4.26 2.16 6.64
CA ALA A 92 -4.87 3.48 6.60
C ALA A 92 -5.81 3.66 7.81
N PRO A 93 -6.08 4.91 8.23
CA PRO A 93 -7.05 5.17 9.29
C PRO A 93 -8.44 4.62 8.97
N GLY A 94 -9.11 4.08 9.98
CA GLY A 94 -10.51 3.65 9.90
C GLY A 94 -10.71 2.14 9.76
N SER A 95 -11.91 1.68 10.12
CA SER A 95 -12.28 0.25 10.20
C SER A 95 -12.83 -0.34 8.89
N THR A 96 -12.98 0.48 7.84
CA THR A 96 -13.64 0.10 6.58
C THR A 96 -12.71 0.03 5.39
N TYR A 97 -11.39 0.13 5.60
CA TYR A 97 -10.39 0.11 4.53
C TYR A 97 -10.48 -1.16 3.67
N THR A 98 -10.55 -2.32 4.32
CA THR A 98 -10.71 -3.62 3.64
C THR A 98 -12.00 -3.70 2.82
N TYR A 99 -13.09 -3.13 3.33
CA TYR A 99 -14.37 -3.12 2.61
C TYR A 99 -14.26 -2.36 1.28
N LYS A 100 -13.58 -1.21 1.28
CA LYS A 100 -13.32 -0.44 0.05
C LYS A 100 -12.49 -1.23 -0.96
N ILE A 101 -11.50 -1.99 -0.51
CA ILE A 101 -10.71 -2.86 -1.40
C ILE A 101 -11.59 -3.93 -2.04
N ILE A 102 -12.45 -4.58 -1.25
CA ILE A 102 -13.36 -5.62 -1.75
C ILE A 102 -14.35 -5.04 -2.76
N LEU A 103 -14.92 -3.85 -2.47
CA LEU A 103 -15.82 -3.16 -3.39
C LEU A 103 -15.19 -2.96 -4.77
N PHE A 104 -13.97 -2.43 -4.83
CA PHE A 104 -13.30 -2.21 -6.11
C PHE A 104 -12.88 -3.52 -6.79
N ALA A 105 -12.49 -4.55 -6.02
CA ALA A 105 -12.23 -5.87 -6.59
C ALA A 105 -13.49 -6.45 -7.26
N ASN A 106 -14.65 -6.36 -6.59
CA ASN A 106 -15.92 -6.83 -7.15
C ASN A 106 -16.31 -6.04 -8.40
N GLN A 107 -16.13 -4.71 -8.40
CA GLN A 107 -16.36 -3.88 -9.59
C GLN A 107 -15.52 -4.32 -10.79
N ILE A 108 -14.25 -4.67 -10.57
CA ILE A 108 -13.33 -5.13 -11.64
C ILE A 108 -13.73 -6.53 -12.14
N HIS A 109 -14.15 -7.41 -11.23
CA HIS A 109 -14.48 -8.79 -11.56
C HIS A 109 -15.95 -9.01 -11.99
N GLY A 110 -16.80 -7.98 -11.94
CA GLY A 110 -18.21 -8.06 -12.30
C GLY A 110 -19.06 -8.91 -11.35
N ASN A 111 -18.66 -8.97 -10.08
CA ASN A 111 -19.34 -9.72 -9.01
C ASN A 111 -20.33 -8.87 -8.22
#